data_AF-A0A0D8B8U5-F1
#
_entry.id   AF-A0A0D8B8U5-F1
#
_cell.length_a   1.000
_cell.length_b   1.000
_cell.length_c   1.000
_cell.angle_alpha   90.00
_cell.angle_beta   90.00
_cell.angle_gamma   90.00
#
_symmetry.space_group_name_H-M   'P 1'
#
loop_
_entity.id
_entity.type
_entity.pdbx_description
1 polymer ?
#
loop_
_entity_poly.entity_id
_entity_poly.type
_entity_poly.pdbx_seq_one_letter_code
_entity_poly.pdbx_strand_id
1 'polypeptide(L)'
;MIVQLRYSFRLYPSVGQRVALARAFGCARVVYNDALSTRETARAAGLPFPKSGDLSKMLITEAKWTPERAWLAEVSAVVLQQSLRDLDTAYRNFFDGLKGKRPRMGPPRYKSKRDSRQAVRFTANARWS
;
A
#
# COMPACT_ATOMS: atom_id res chain seq x y z
N MET A 1 -8.78 -22.83 -20.38
CA MET A 1 -8.58 -21.37 -20.54
C MET A 1 -9.30 -20.68 -19.39
N ILE A 2 -8.57 -20.10 -18.43
CA ILE A 2 -9.21 -19.43 -17.27
C ILE A 2 -9.52 -18.00 -17.71
N VAL A 3 -10.81 -17.65 -17.79
CA VAL A 3 -11.25 -16.27 -18.04
C VAL A 3 -11.20 -15.49 -16.73
N GLN A 4 -10.41 -14.41 -16.70
CA GLN A 4 -10.37 -13.49 -15.57
C GLN A 4 -11.45 -12.42 -15.76
N LEU A 5 -12.51 -12.48 -14.96
CA LEU A 5 -13.59 -11.50 -14.98
C LEU A 5 -13.29 -10.33 -14.03
N ARG A 6 -13.59 -9.11 -14.46
CA ARG A 6 -13.51 -7.91 -13.64
C ARG A 6 -14.87 -7.23 -13.59
N TYR A 7 -15.38 -7.01 -12.39
CA TYR A 7 -16.62 -6.28 -12.15
C TYR A 7 -16.33 -4.90 -11.59
N SER A 8 -17.13 -3.91 -11.99
CA SER A 8 -17.04 -2.53 -11.51
C SER A 8 -18.41 -2.09 -11.01
N PHE A 9 -18.46 -1.62 -9.77
CA PHE A 9 -19.68 -1.17 -9.13
C PHE A 9 -19.51 0.25 -8.60
N ARG A 10 -20.56 1.06 -8.70
CA ARG A 10 -20.63 2.37 -8.05
C ARG A 10 -21.31 2.19 -6.69
N LEU A 11 -20.68 2.73 -5.65
CA LEU A 11 -21.20 2.68 -4.28
C LEU A 11 -21.68 4.07 -3.85
N TYR A 12 -22.73 4.11 -3.04
CA TYR A 12 -23.21 5.32 -2.36
C TYR A 12 -23.10 5.10 -0.84
N PRO A 13 -21.89 5.27 -0.27
CA PRO A 13 -21.63 4.92 1.12
C PRO A 13 -22.38 5.83 2.08
N SER A 14 -22.86 5.28 3.20
CA SER A 14 -23.38 6.05 4.33
C SER A 14 -22.29 6.91 4.99
N VAL A 15 -22.66 7.82 5.89
CA VAL A 15 -21.69 8.67 6.62
C VAL A 15 -20.62 7.82 7.30
N GLY A 16 -21.02 6.79 8.05
CA GLY A 16 -20.09 5.89 8.75
C GLY A 16 -19.16 5.14 7.79
N GLN A 17 -19.68 4.66 6.66
CA GLN A 17 -18.87 4.00 5.64
C GLN A 17 -17.85 4.93 5.00
N ARG A 18 -18.21 6.20 4.76
CA ARG A 18 -17.25 7.21 4.27
C ARG A 18 -16.12 7.45 5.25
N VAL A 19 -16.41 7.51 6.55
CA VAL A 19 -15.38 7.65 7.59
C VAL A 19 -14.47 6.41 7.61
N ALA A 20 -15.04 5.20 7.57
CA ALA A 20 -14.26 3.97 7.53
C ALA A 20 -13.34 3.88 6.29
N LEU A 21 -13.86 4.25 5.11
CA LEU A 21 -13.06 4.33 3.89
C LEU A 21 -11.95 5.37 4.00
N ALA A 22 -12.23 6.56 4.54
CA ALA A 22 -11.23 7.60 4.75
C ALA A 22 -10.09 7.14 5.67
N ARG A 23 -10.41 6.41 6.75
CA ARG A 23 -9.41 5.77 7.62
C ARG A 23 -8.58 4.75 6.85
N ALA A 24 -9.22 3.86 6.09
CA ALA A 24 -8.52 2.85 5.28
C ALA A 24 -7.56 3.48 4.27
N PHE A 25 -7.99 4.51 3.54
CA PHE A 25 -7.12 5.23 2.60
C PHE A 25 -5.98 5.95 3.31
N GLY A 26 -6.25 6.59 4.45
CA GLY A 26 -5.24 7.27 5.27
C GLY A 26 -4.15 6.32 5.76
N CYS A 27 -4.54 5.18 6.34
CA CYS A 27 -3.60 4.16 6.83
C CYS A 27 -2.79 3.55 5.69
N ALA A 28 -3.44 3.18 4.58
CA ALA A 28 -2.75 2.63 3.42
C ALA A 28 -1.73 3.61 2.83
N ARG A 29 -2.08 4.91 2.73
CA ARG A 29 -1.17 5.96 2.26
C ARG A 29 0.07 6.05 3.15
N VAL A 30 -0.12 6.06 4.46
CA VAL A 30 0.98 6.17 5.41
C VAL A 30 1.92 4.98 5.33
N VAL A 31 1.39 3.74 5.37
CA VAL A 31 2.23 2.53 5.24
C VAL A 31 3.01 2.51 3.92
N TYR A 32 2.39 2.94 2.81
CA TYR A 32 3.07 3.06 1.53
C TYR A 32 4.23 4.07 1.58
N ASN A 33 3.96 5.26 2.13
CA ASN A 33 4.92 6.35 2.18
C ASN A 33 6.08 6.03 3.13
N ASP A 34 5.80 5.43 4.29
CA ASP A 34 6.82 5.00 5.24
C ASP A 34 7.73 3.94 4.58
N ALA A 35 7.16 2.96 3.87
CA ALA A 35 7.94 1.93 3.17
C ALA A 35 8.77 2.51 2.01
N LEU A 36 8.23 3.48 1.27
CA LEU A 36 8.99 4.20 0.24
C LEU A 36 10.15 4.96 0.87
N SER A 37 9.90 5.67 1.97
CA SER A 37 10.93 6.40 2.72
C SER A 37 12.03 5.47 3.18
N THR A 38 11.71 4.31 3.78
CA THR A 38 12.72 3.35 4.24
C THR A 38 13.60 2.86 3.09
N ARG A 39 13.01 2.59 1.91
CA ARG A 39 13.77 2.16 0.73
C ARG A 39 14.65 3.28 0.16
N GLU A 40 14.17 4.51 0.09
CA GLU A 40 14.99 5.64 -0.35
C GLU A 40 16.12 5.96 0.64
N THR A 41 15.89 5.81 1.96
CA THR A 41 16.95 5.92 2.97
C THR A 41 18.02 4.84 2.78
N ALA A 42 17.62 3.58 2.61
CA ALA A 42 18.55 2.50 2.32
C ALA A 42 19.35 2.76 1.04
N ARG A 43 18.67 3.24 -0.01
CA ARG A 43 19.30 3.62 -1.28
C ARG A 43 20.36 4.71 -1.09
N ALA A 44 20.02 5.77 -0.36
CA ALA A 44 20.92 6.89 -0.09
C ALA A 44 22.16 6.45 0.71
N ALA A 45 22.01 5.45 1.58
CA ALA A 45 23.09 4.83 2.34
C ALA A 45 23.87 3.76 1.55
N GLY A 46 23.54 3.48 0.28
CA GLY A 46 24.16 2.42 -0.51
C GLY A 46 23.81 0.99 -0.03
N LEU A 47 22.77 0.85 0.79
CA LEU A 47 22.33 -0.41 1.36
C LEU A 47 21.29 -1.10 0.46
N PRO A 48 21.18 -2.44 0.54
CA PRO A 48 20.12 -3.17 -0.15
C PRO A 48 18.74 -2.75 0.37
N PHE A 49 17.73 -2.86 -0.49
CA PHE A 49 16.36 -2.57 -0.08
C PHE A 49 15.88 -3.60 0.96
N PRO A 50 15.21 -3.13 2.04
CA PRO A 50 14.59 -4.04 3.00
C PRO A 50 13.59 -4.97 2.32
N LYS A 51 13.54 -6.22 2.79
CA LYS A 51 12.60 -7.21 2.27
C LYS A 51 11.19 -6.83 2.68
N SER A 52 10.21 -7.19 1.86
CA SER A 52 8.80 -6.87 2.13
C SER A 52 8.28 -7.46 3.43
N GLY A 53 8.81 -8.62 3.86
CA GLY A 53 8.49 -9.22 5.15
C GLY A 53 8.95 -8.35 6.33
N ASP A 54 10.17 -7.83 6.27
CA ASP A 54 10.73 -6.95 7.29
C ASP A 54 9.96 -5.62 7.35
N LEU A 55 9.63 -5.04 6.19
CA LEU A 55 8.78 -3.85 6.11
C LEU A 55 7.39 -4.10 6.69
N SER A 56 6.79 -5.25 6.42
CA SER A 56 5.49 -5.62 6.99
C SER A 56 5.56 -5.76 8.51
N LYS A 57 6.62 -6.35 9.04
CA LYS A 57 6.81 -6.49 10.49
C LYS A 57 6.95 -5.11 11.13
N MET A 58 7.89 -4.31 10.65
CA MET A 58 8.22 -2.99 11.23
C MET A 58 7.07 -1.97 11.07
N LEU A 59 6.52 -1.84 9.86
CA LEU A 59 5.58 -0.74 9.52
C LEU A 59 4.11 -1.08 9.73
N ILE A 60 3.79 -2.35 10.04
CA ILE A 60 2.42 -2.79 10.28
C ILE A 60 2.33 -3.50 11.62
N THR A 61 3.06 -4.59 11.82
CA THR A 61 2.89 -5.43 13.02
C THR A 61 3.36 -4.70 14.26
N GLU A 62 4.59 -4.19 14.28
CA GLU A 62 5.19 -3.50 15.42
C GLU A 62 4.64 -2.08 15.57
N ALA A 63 4.51 -1.35 14.47
CA ALA A 63 3.97 0.01 14.46
C ALA A 63 2.59 0.10 15.15
N LYS A 64 1.69 -0.86 14.96
CA LYS A 64 0.36 -0.83 15.59
C LYS A 64 0.38 -0.83 17.13
N TRP A 65 1.49 -1.23 17.75
CA TRP A 65 1.64 -1.24 19.20
C TRP A 65 2.22 0.06 19.75
N THR A 66 2.69 0.98 18.89
CA THR A 66 3.20 2.28 19.35
C THR A 66 2.06 3.31 19.42
N PRO A 67 2.06 4.22 20.41
CA PRO A 67 1.01 5.23 20.55
C PRO A 67 0.83 6.09 19.30
N GLU A 68 1.91 6.40 18.59
CA GLU A 68 1.92 7.27 17.40
C GLU A 68 1.27 6.61 16.18
N ARG A 69 1.18 5.27 16.18
CA ARG A 69 0.76 4.46 15.05
C ARG A 69 -0.36 3.46 15.39
N ALA A 70 -0.89 3.51 16.62
CA ALA A 70 -1.98 2.66 17.09
C ALA A 70 -3.24 2.71 16.19
N TRP A 71 -3.51 3.86 15.58
CA TRP A 71 -4.63 4.07 14.65
C TRP A 71 -4.54 3.21 13.37
N LEU A 72 -3.37 2.63 13.05
CA LEU A 72 -3.25 1.61 11.99
C LEU A 72 -4.03 0.32 12.34
N ALA A 73 -4.33 0.07 13.62
CA ALA A 73 -5.13 -1.06 14.06
C ALA A 73 -6.63 -0.88 13.79
N GLU A 74 -7.10 0.34 13.51
CA GLU A 74 -8.52 0.63 13.23
C GLU A 74 -9.00 0.14 11.86
N VAL A 75 -8.09 -0.36 11.02
CA VAL A 75 -8.40 -0.83 9.67
C VAL A 75 -7.90 -2.25 9.45
N SER A 76 -8.50 -2.94 8.48
CA SER A 76 -8.08 -4.29 8.10
C SER A 76 -6.58 -4.35 7.79
N ALA A 77 -5.87 -5.28 8.43
CA ALA A 77 -4.45 -5.52 8.15
C ALA A 77 -4.20 -5.87 6.68
N VAL A 78 -5.19 -6.45 5.99
CA VAL A 78 -5.11 -6.76 4.56
C VAL A 78 -4.88 -5.49 3.74
N VAL A 79 -5.57 -4.39 4.05
CA VAL A 79 -5.41 -3.11 3.35
C VAL A 79 -3.97 -2.60 3.47
N LEU A 80 -3.38 -2.70 4.66
CA LEU A 80 -2.01 -2.26 4.92
C LEU A 80 -1.00 -3.12 4.17
N GLN A 81 -1.16 -4.44 4.23
CA GLN A 81 -0.31 -5.37 3.50
C GLN A 81 -0.43 -5.23 1.99
N GLN A 82 -1.64 -4.97 1.45
CA GLN A 82 -1.81 -4.70 0.03
C GLN A 82 -1.15 -3.38 -0.38
N SER A 83 -1.11 -2.38 0.50
CA SER A 83 -0.38 -1.13 0.23
C SER A 83 1.13 -1.36 0.07
N LEU A 84 1.74 -2.24 0.88
CA LEU A 84 3.13 -2.65 0.67
C LEU A 84 3.32 -3.40 -0.66
N ARG A 85 2.40 -4.30 -1.01
CA ARG A 85 2.43 -5.02 -2.30
C ARG A 85 2.28 -4.07 -3.51
N ASP A 86 1.54 -2.97 -3.35
CA ASP A 86 1.45 -1.92 -4.37
C ASP A 86 2.81 -1.26 -4.60
N LEU A 87 3.54 -0.97 -3.52
CA LEU A 87 4.89 -0.41 -3.61
C LEU A 87 5.87 -1.40 -4.27
N ASP A 88 5.82 -2.68 -3.89
CA ASP A 88 6.63 -3.73 -4.52
C ASP A 88 6.36 -3.84 -6.01
N THR A 89 5.08 -3.79 -6.39
CA THR A 89 4.68 -3.80 -7.80
C THR A 89 5.18 -2.56 -8.51
N ALA A 90 5.12 -1.38 -7.89
CA ALA A 90 5.62 -0.14 -8.47
C ALA A 90 7.14 -0.20 -8.72
N TYR A 91 7.94 -0.68 -7.75
CA TYR A 91 9.38 -0.86 -7.96
C TYR A 91 9.68 -1.91 -9.03
N ARG A 92 8.99 -3.06 -9.00
CA ARG A 92 9.13 -4.08 -10.06
C ARG A 92 8.83 -3.49 -11.43
N ASN A 93 7.78 -2.69 -11.55
CA ASN A 93 7.42 -2.02 -12.79
C ASN A 93 8.49 -1.03 -13.26
N PHE A 94 9.03 -0.24 -12.33
CA PHE A 94 10.13 0.68 -12.61
C PHE A 94 11.35 -0.07 -13.15
N PHE A 95 11.85 -1.09 -12.45
CA PHE A 95 13.03 -1.84 -12.87
C PHE A 95 12.82 -2.66 -14.14
N ASP A 96 11.65 -3.28 -14.33
CA ASP A 96 11.32 -3.99 -15.57
C ASP A 96 11.26 -3.02 -16.76
N GLY A 97 10.79 -1.79 -16.54
CA GLY A 97 10.82 -0.72 -17.54
C GLY A 97 12.24 -0.28 -17.91
N LEU A 98 13.15 -0.20 -16.93
CA LEU A 98 14.58 0.05 -17.20
C LEU A 98 15.24 -1.07 -18.00
N LYS A 99 14.76 -2.32 -17.85
CA LYS A 99 15.24 -3.51 -18.55
C LYS A 99 14.56 -3.75 -19.90
N GLY A 100 13.65 -2.87 -20.34
CA GLY A 100 12.92 -3.03 -21.60
C GLY A 100 11.86 -4.15 -21.61
N LYS A 101 11.52 -4.74 -20.46
CA LYS A 101 10.48 -5.80 -20.36
C LYS A 101 9.05 -5.23 -20.41
N ARG A 102 8.91 -3.92 -20.26
CA ARG A 102 7.65 -3.16 -20.33
C ARG A 102 7.96 -1.69 -20.65
N PRO A 103 6.94 -0.86 -20.97
CA PRO A 103 7.14 0.56 -21.16
C PRO A 103 7.83 1.22 -19.95
N ARG A 104 8.72 2.17 -20.21
CA ARG A 104 9.49 2.85 -19.16
C ARG A 104 8.56 3.65 -18.25
N MET A 105 8.62 3.36 -16.97
CA MET A 105 7.86 4.04 -15.91
C MET A 105 8.82 4.86 -15.05
N GLY A 106 8.32 5.91 -14.41
CA GLY A 106 9.06 6.63 -13.38
C GLY A 106 9.23 5.80 -12.10
N PRO A 107 10.16 6.17 -11.21
CA PRO A 107 10.28 5.53 -9.91
C PRO A 107 9.00 5.75 -9.06
N PRO A 108 8.75 4.89 -8.05
CA PRO A 108 7.64 5.10 -7.12
C PRO A 108 7.68 6.48 -6.47
N ARG A 109 6.51 7.09 -6.26
CA ARG A 109 6.36 8.44 -5.71
C ARG A 109 5.51 8.40 -4.45
N TYR A 110 5.80 9.31 -3.52
CA TYR A 110 4.98 9.50 -2.33
C TYR A 110 3.52 9.78 -2.71
N LYS A 111 2.60 9.08 -2.05
CA LYS A 111 1.17 9.30 -2.18
C LYS A 111 0.77 10.55 -1.40
N SER A 112 -0.03 11.42 -2.02
CA SER A 112 -0.55 12.65 -1.40
C SER A 112 -1.92 12.44 -0.77
N LYS A 113 -2.23 13.16 0.31
CA LYS A 113 -3.59 13.24 0.85
C LYS A 113 -4.55 14.00 -0.07
N ARG A 114 -4.00 14.91 -0.89
CA ARG A 114 -4.77 15.78 -1.80
C ARG A 114 -5.05 15.11 -3.15
N ASP A 115 -4.65 13.86 -3.32
CA ASP A 115 -4.96 13.11 -4.54
C ASP A 115 -6.48 12.89 -4.64
N SER A 116 -7.03 13.20 -5.82
CA SER A 116 -8.46 13.04 -6.12
C SER A 116 -8.85 11.57 -6.29
N ARG A 117 -7.88 10.67 -6.51
CA ARG A 117 -8.11 9.22 -6.62
C ARG A 117 -7.38 8.46 -5.54
N GLN A 118 -8.10 8.17 -4.46
CA GLN A 118 -7.64 7.26 -3.41
C GLN A 118 -8.15 5.84 -3.67
N ALA A 119 -7.28 4.86 -3.48
CA ALA A 119 -7.59 3.45 -3.72
C ALA A 119 -6.97 2.57 -2.62
N VAL A 120 -7.71 1.52 -2.24
CA VAL A 120 -7.22 0.41 -1.42
C VAL A 120 -7.68 -0.90 -2.03
N ARG A 121 -6.91 -1.96 -1.81
CA ARG A 121 -7.24 -3.30 -2.27
C ARG A 121 -7.56 -4.20 -1.08
N PHE A 122 -8.66 -4.92 -1.21
CA PHE A 122 -9.02 -6.03 -0.35
C PHE A 122 -8.73 -7.33 -1.11
N THR A 123 -8.54 -8.43 -0.40
CA THR A 123 -8.38 -9.76 -1.00
C THR A 123 -9.55 -10.65 -0.62
N ALA A 124 -9.92 -11.59 -1.48
CA ALA A 124 -11.00 -12.55 -1.20
C ALA A 124 -10.78 -13.35 0.10
N ASN A 125 -9.52 -13.57 0.49
CA ASN A 125 -9.15 -14.26 1.74
C ASN A 125 -9.17 -13.33 2.98
N ALA A 126 -9.63 -12.08 2.86
CA ALA A 126 -9.80 -11.21 4.01
C ALA A 126 -11.00 -11.73 4.81
N ARG A 127 -10.74 -12.42 5.93
CA ARG A 127 -11.81 -12.78 6.86
C ARG A 127 -12.39 -11.49 7.44
N TRP A 128 -13.67 -11.26 7.20
CA TRP A 128 -14.44 -10.25 7.91
C TRP A 128 -14.89 -10.90 9.21
N SER A 129 -14.25 -10.54 10.33
CA SER A 129 -14.74 -10.84 11.68
C SER A 129 -15.61 -9.70 12.16
#